data_AF-A0A5C6D4Z5-F1
#
_entry.id   AF-A0A5C6D4Z5-F1
#
_cell.length_a   1.000
_cell.length_b   1.000
_cell.length_c   1.000
_cell.angle_alpha   90.00
_cell.angle_beta   90.00
_cell.angle_gamma   90.00
#
_symmetry.space_group_name_H-M   'P 1'
#
loop_
_entity.id
_entity.type
_entity.pdbx_description
1 polymer ?
#
loop_
_entity_poly.entity_id
_entity_poly.type
_entity_poly.pdbx_seq_one_letter_code
_entity_poly.pdbx_strand_id
1 'polypeptide(L)'
;MWSICFGRFGFVWQRVTALSIAVLLLSAPLHASVATVGNVTPVPPVGGGAVAGPFTIGNTSLGSVIVNGGTAITNTSAAILGDGANGIGGVTLDGFGSNWSLVSGGADLTIADAGIGSLFVTNNAVLNVNDDTFLGVSANSMGRGRVTDLGSVWNNGDDMTIGGSGLGIMEVLNGGQLISDAANVGANATGEGRVTVAGDLSRWQLAGSTIGSSGFGSVTVSDAGRIFSSSSVTLANSASSRAEVLVDGTSSQWNISGSMSSNSGDAQVTISNGGRITTSNPSTISTTGRVKLEGGRWDYSSNDTNAISLFGLLEGSGTLDMPGVSMGLSGGVRGRLHTSTGDHLLLTGLLANTGVVDLDGGELEIRGTMANNFSTTARNGAVLRVGSTGLTNNGNAQISITGGTVDVFGTVNNLVNAEIAVVGGATGVFHDAVTNNGTIFVSPGSEIVMLQDLNFSASSALNITLADAAETQPTDGFGQATTPGAATLAGTLNVSLAAGYAPSLGDSFQILSAGSGRSGMFTTENLPTLTTGLNWDTEYSSNALTLQVIAASLPGDFDFDGDVDGRDFLVWQRNTSVGNLSDWQANYGTPLTAAATAVPEPNVLVLLLCSIVFLPAVRRSRAGVSRI
;
A
#
# COMPACT_ATOMS: atom_id res chain seq x y z
N MET A 1 -53.90 45.50 -27.68
CA MET A 1 -53.03 46.25 -28.63
C MET A 1 -51.98 45.25 -29.13
N TRP A 2 -52.22 44.53 -30.23
CA TRP A 2 -51.69 44.81 -31.60
C TRP A 2 -50.16 44.99 -31.56
N SER A 3 -49.27 44.14 -32.09
CA SER A 3 -49.04 43.56 -33.44
C SER A 3 -47.52 43.77 -33.70
N ILE A 4 -46.73 42.70 -33.90
CA ILE A 4 -46.07 42.28 -35.16
C ILE A 4 -45.21 43.35 -35.86
N CYS A 5 -43.92 43.06 -36.08
CA CYS A 5 -43.32 43.11 -37.44
C CYS A 5 -41.93 42.44 -37.52
N PHE A 6 -41.87 41.40 -38.36
CA PHE A 6 -40.67 40.86 -39.00
C PHE A 6 -40.18 41.83 -40.09
N GLY A 7 -38.87 42.10 -40.14
CA GLY A 7 -38.22 42.83 -41.23
C GLY A 7 -37.67 41.89 -42.30
N ARG A 8 -38.35 41.86 -43.45
CA ARG A 8 -37.92 41.27 -44.72
C ARG A 8 -36.87 42.16 -45.39
N PHE A 9 -35.74 41.58 -45.79
CA PHE A 9 -35.01 42.04 -46.98
C PHE A 9 -34.86 40.84 -47.90
N GLY A 10 -35.47 40.91 -49.08
CA GLY A 10 -35.17 40.01 -50.18
C GLY A 10 -34.62 40.84 -51.33
N PHE A 11 -33.63 40.32 -52.05
CA PHE A 11 -33.41 40.66 -53.46
C PHE A 11 -32.72 39.49 -54.19
N VAL A 12 -33.53 38.90 -55.09
CA VAL A 12 -33.22 38.47 -56.46
C VAL A 12 -32.32 37.25 -56.70
N TRP A 13 -33.00 36.21 -57.20
CA TRP A 13 -32.49 35.13 -58.03
C TRP A 13 -31.69 35.61 -59.24
N GLN A 14 -30.46 35.12 -59.39
CA GLN A 14 -29.82 34.97 -60.69
C GLN A 14 -29.52 33.50 -60.98
N ARG A 15 -29.77 33.16 -62.24
CA ARG A 15 -29.77 31.84 -62.86
C ARG A 15 -28.37 31.21 -62.80
N VAL A 16 -28.26 30.02 -62.20
CA VAL A 16 -27.13 29.12 -62.46
C VAL A 16 -27.48 28.33 -63.72
N THR A 17 -27.07 28.84 -64.87
CA THR A 17 -27.01 28.07 -66.11
C THR A 17 -25.84 27.10 -66.01
N ALA A 18 -26.13 25.81 -66.20
CA ALA A 18 -25.16 24.75 -66.35
C ALA A 18 -24.11 25.10 -67.41
N LEU A 19 -22.84 25.15 -67.02
CA LEU A 19 -21.71 25.20 -67.93
C LEU A 19 -20.78 24.03 -67.58
N SER A 20 -20.93 22.99 -68.38
CA SER A 20 -19.87 22.13 -68.91
C SER A 20 -18.76 21.70 -67.94
N ILE A 21 -18.91 20.48 -67.46
CA ILE A 21 -17.81 19.59 -67.04
C ILE A 21 -16.81 19.52 -68.19
N ALA A 22 -15.72 20.27 -68.09
CA ALA A 22 -14.51 20.05 -68.85
C ALA A 22 -13.50 19.40 -67.91
N VAL A 23 -13.41 18.07 -68.03
CA VAL A 23 -12.32 17.26 -67.52
C VAL A 23 -11.03 17.76 -68.17
N LEU A 24 -10.30 18.62 -67.47
CA LEU A 24 -8.87 18.81 -67.69
C LEU A 24 -8.16 17.82 -66.77
N LEU A 25 -8.04 16.58 -67.28
CA LEU A 25 -6.98 15.66 -66.89
C LEU A 25 -5.64 16.32 -67.27
N LEU A 26 -5.16 17.22 -66.41
CA LEU A 26 -3.74 17.45 -66.27
C LEU A 26 -3.19 16.20 -65.60
N SER A 27 -2.74 15.26 -66.44
CA SER A 27 -1.85 14.18 -66.04
C SER A 27 -0.58 14.81 -65.48
N ALA A 28 -0.61 15.15 -64.19
CA ALA A 28 0.61 15.22 -63.42
C ALA A 28 1.24 13.82 -63.49
N PRO A 29 2.54 13.69 -63.76
CA PRO A 29 3.17 12.39 -63.68
C PRO A 29 3.02 11.93 -62.22
N LEU A 30 2.24 10.86 -62.02
CA LEU A 30 2.11 10.15 -60.76
C LEU A 30 3.48 9.49 -60.51
N HIS A 31 4.44 10.25 -59.99
CA HIS A 31 5.80 9.78 -59.75
C HIS A 31 5.89 9.09 -58.38
N ALA A 32 6.28 7.81 -58.45
CA ALA A 32 6.60 6.83 -57.41
C ALA A 32 5.55 6.64 -56.31
N SER A 33 4.75 5.58 -56.43
CA SER A 33 3.83 5.14 -55.38
C SER A 33 4.50 4.19 -54.37
N VAL A 34 5.58 3.55 -54.80
CA VAL A 34 6.52 2.85 -53.93
C VAL A 34 7.93 3.37 -54.23
N ALA A 35 8.55 4.01 -53.25
CA ALA A 35 9.92 4.51 -53.35
C ALA A 35 10.87 3.60 -52.56
N THR A 36 12.00 3.25 -53.18
CA THR A 36 12.97 2.33 -52.60
C THR A 36 14.35 2.96 -52.65
N VAL A 37 15.09 2.89 -51.55
CA VAL A 37 16.43 3.46 -51.42
C VAL A 37 17.36 2.44 -50.77
N GLY A 38 18.56 2.30 -51.33
CA GLY A 38 19.61 1.48 -50.75
C GLY A 38 19.38 -0.03 -50.89
N ASN A 39 19.80 -0.79 -49.87
CA ASN A 39 19.84 -2.24 -49.89
C ASN A 39 18.46 -2.86 -49.64
N VAL A 40 17.65 -2.98 -50.70
CA VAL A 40 16.32 -3.60 -50.67
C VAL A 40 16.30 -4.77 -51.66
N THR A 41 15.90 -5.97 -51.24
CA THR A 41 15.93 -7.17 -52.07
C THR A 41 14.73 -8.09 -51.79
N PRO A 42 13.90 -8.38 -52.80
CA PRO A 42 13.84 -7.74 -54.11
C PRO A 42 13.38 -6.28 -53.98
N VAL A 43 13.63 -5.47 -55.00
CA VAL A 43 13.06 -4.13 -55.09
C VAL A 43 11.56 -4.23 -55.40
N PRO A 44 10.67 -3.69 -54.56
CA PRO A 44 9.23 -3.66 -54.84
C PRO A 44 8.88 -2.97 -56.16
N PRO A 45 7.79 -3.38 -56.84
CA PRO A 45 7.31 -2.68 -58.03
C PRO A 45 6.89 -1.25 -57.69
N VAL A 46 7.33 -0.27 -58.49
CA VAL A 46 7.10 1.16 -58.27
C VAL A 46 5.64 1.60 -58.30
N GLY A 47 4.74 0.77 -58.84
CA GLY A 47 3.29 0.97 -58.90
C GLY A 47 2.50 0.12 -57.90
N GLY A 48 3.19 -0.54 -56.95
CA GLY A 48 2.59 -1.55 -56.08
C GLY A 48 2.47 -2.93 -56.73
N GLY A 49 1.97 -3.90 -55.95
CA GLY A 49 1.82 -5.29 -56.33
C GLY A 49 2.73 -6.24 -55.57
N ALA A 50 2.89 -7.45 -56.09
CA ALA A 50 3.61 -8.53 -55.41
C ALA A 50 5.14 -8.31 -55.44
N VAL A 51 5.76 -8.47 -54.29
CA VAL A 51 7.20 -8.58 -54.06
C VAL A 51 7.53 -10.08 -53.95
N ALA A 52 8.39 -10.57 -54.84
CA ALA A 52 8.63 -12.01 -55.01
C ALA A 52 9.75 -12.53 -54.08
N GLY A 53 9.51 -13.61 -53.34
CA GLY A 53 10.52 -14.22 -52.46
C GLY A 53 10.66 -13.53 -51.10
N PRO A 54 11.62 -13.96 -50.25
CA PRO A 54 11.82 -13.32 -48.95
C PRO A 54 12.20 -11.84 -49.18
N PHE A 55 11.50 -10.96 -48.48
CA PHE A 55 11.60 -9.52 -48.70
C PHE A 55 12.50 -8.89 -47.64
N THR A 56 13.75 -8.66 -47.99
CA THR A 56 14.76 -8.14 -47.06
C THR A 56 15.05 -6.66 -47.35
N ILE A 57 14.94 -5.83 -46.32
CA ILE A 57 15.16 -4.39 -46.36
C ILE A 57 16.29 -4.06 -45.38
N GLY A 58 17.41 -3.59 -45.90
CA GLY A 58 18.59 -3.23 -45.14
C GLY A 58 19.30 -4.44 -44.53
N ASN A 59 19.81 -5.35 -45.36
CA ASN A 59 20.54 -6.52 -44.89
C ASN A 59 21.91 -6.16 -44.31
N THR A 60 22.77 -5.54 -45.11
CA THR A 60 24.16 -5.23 -44.71
C THR A 60 24.44 -3.74 -44.62
N SER A 61 23.50 -2.91 -45.07
CA SER A 61 23.58 -1.44 -45.08
C SER A 61 22.17 -0.84 -45.03
N LEU A 62 22.04 0.47 -45.20
CA LEU A 62 20.74 1.15 -45.23
C LEU A 62 19.88 0.64 -46.40
N GLY A 63 18.66 0.19 -46.09
CA GLY A 63 17.58 -0.06 -47.03
C GLY A 63 16.29 0.60 -46.53
N SER A 64 15.56 1.26 -47.43
CA SER A 64 14.32 1.94 -47.09
C SER A 64 13.26 1.74 -48.17
N VAL A 65 12.02 1.55 -47.74
CA VAL A 65 10.83 1.46 -48.60
C VAL A 65 9.76 2.40 -48.08
N ILE A 66 9.24 3.26 -48.94
CA ILE A 66 8.08 4.11 -48.65
C ILE A 66 6.97 3.67 -49.59
N VAL A 67 5.81 3.34 -49.03
CA VAL A 67 4.58 3.02 -49.74
C VAL A 67 3.63 4.18 -49.51
N ASN A 68 3.24 4.86 -50.59
CA ASN A 68 2.38 6.03 -50.54
C ASN A 68 1.43 6.06 -51.75
N GLY A 69 0.70 7.17 -51.90
CA GLY A 69 -0.10 7.44 -53.11
C GLY A 69 -1.25 6.46 -53.35
N GLY A 70 -1.71 5.74 -52.31
CA GLY A 70 -2.81 4.79 -52.38
C GLY A 70 -2.46 3.47 -53.08
N THR A 71 -1.20 3.05 -53.01
CA THR A 71 -0.75 1.79 -53.61
C THR A 71 -0.42 0.73 -52.60
N ALA A 72 -0.74 -0.52 -52.91
CA ALA A 72 -0.51 -1.63 -52.02
C ALA A 72 0.65 -2.50 -52.49
N ILE A 73 1.47 -3.00 -51.57
CA ILE A 73 2.43 -4.06 -51.81
C ILE A 73 1.99 -5.36 -51.12
N THR A 74 2.33 -6.50 -51.71
CA THR A 74 2.12 -7.80 -51.10
C THR A 74 3.36 -8.66 -51.19
N ASN A 75 3.56 -9.61 -50.28
CA ASN A 75 4.60 -10.62 -50.39
C ASN A 75 4.10 -11.96 -49.83
N THR A 76 4.57 -13.06 -50.42
CA THR A 76 4.15 -14.43 -50.10
C THR A 76 5.15 -15.18 -49.20
N SER A 77 6.25 -14.54 -48.85
CA SER A 77 7.32 -15.09 -48.01
C SER A 77 7.64 -14.11 -46.89
N ALA A 78 8.39 -14.55 -45.88
CA ALA A 78 8.78 -13.70 -44.76
C ALA A 78 9.43 -12.38 -45.21
N ALA A 79 9.26 -11.33 -44.40
CA ALA A 79 9.88 -10.04 -44.59
C ALA A 79 10.81 -9.71 -43.42
N ILE A 80 11.99 -9.17 -43.71
CA ILE A 80 13.01 -8.85 -42.70
C ILE A 80 13.52 -7.43 -42.92
N LEU A 81 13.43 -6.59 -41.88
CA LEU A 81 13.94 -5.23 -41.87
C LEU A 81 15.16 -5.16 -40.93
N GLY A 82 16.36 -4.92 -41.43
CA GLY A 82 17.57 -4.91 -40.58
C GLY A 82 18.05 -6.32 -40.22
N ASP A 83 18.34 -7.14 -41.23
CA ASP A 83 18.77 -8.55 -41.10
C ASP A 83 20.15 -8.66 -40.42
N GLY A 84 21.22 -8.17 -41.07
CA GLY A 84 22.58 -8.24 -40.54
C GLY A 84 22.91 -7.19 -39.47
N ALA A 85 23.99 -7.40 -38.73
CA ALA A 85 24.41 -6.55 -37.60
C ALA A 85 24.71 -5.07 -37.95
N ASN A 86 25.02 -4.78 -39.23
CA ASN A 86 25.18 -3.42 -39.75
C ASN A 86 23.99 -2.98 -40.63
N GLY A 87 22.98 -3.82 -40.75
CA GLY A 87 21.78 -3.60 -41.54
C GLY A 87 20.87 -2.59 -40.88
N ILE A 88 20.35 -1.66 -41.68
CA ILE A 88 19.36 -0.67 -41.25
C ILE A 88 18.18 -0.74 -42.21
N GLY A 89 17.09 -1.36 -41.78
CA GLY A 89 15.86 -1.50 -42.56
C GLY A 89 14.79 -0.51 -42.11
N GLY A 90 14.18 0.20 -43.07
CA GLY A 90 13.09 1.12 -42.79
C GLY A 90 11.92 0.96 -43.74
N VAL A 91 10.71 0.89 -43.21
CA VAL A 91 9.47 0.92 -43.99
C VAL A 91 8.53 2.00 -43.47
N THR A 92 7.91 2.74 -44.38
CA THR A 92 6.83 3.68 -44.06
C THR A 92 5.66 3.43 -44.97
N LEU A 93 4.49 3.18 -44.39
CA LEU A 93 3.20 3.08 -45.04
C LEU A 93 2.42 4.36 -44.72
N ASP A 94 2.18 5.19 -45.72
CA ASP A 94 1.63 6.53 -45.52
C ASP A 94 0.48 6.82 -46.50
N GLY A 95 -0.71 7.03 -45.95
CA GLY A 95 -1.90 7.40 -46.71
C GLY A 95 -2.89 6.26 -46.92
N PHE A 96 -4.15 6.62 -47.17
CA PHE A 96 -5.21 5.68 -47.49
C PHE A 96 -4.85 4.82 -48.72
N GLY A 97 -4.94 3.49 -48.56
CA GLY A 97 -4.65 2.53 -49.62
C GLY A 97 -3.16 2.18 -49.77
N SER A 98 -2.29 2.86 -49.03
CA SER A 98 -0.84 2.61 -48.97
C SER A 98 -0.53 1.36 -48.13
N ASN A 99 -1.09 0.22 -48.52
CA ASN A 99 -1.16 -0.97 -47.68
C ASN A 99 0.01 -1.93 -47.91
N TRP A 100 0.32 -2.74 -46.91
CA TRP A 100 1.23 -3.87 -47.05
C TRP A 100 0.59 -5.15 -46.50
N SER A 101 0.60 -6.23 -47.28
CA SER A 101 0.09 -7.53 -46.82
C SER A 101 1.08 -8.67 -47.07
N LEU A 102 1.42 -9.38 -45.98
CA LEU A 102 2.09 -10.68 -46.02
C LEU A 102 1.00 -11.75 -46.12
N VAL A 103 0.86 -12.35 -47.30
CA VAL A 103 -0.37 -13.08 -47.67
C VAL A 103 -0.36 -14.57 -47.35
N SER A 104 0.78 -15.16 -47.00
CA SER A 104 0.85 -16.57 -46.59
C SER A 104 0.82 -16.69 -45.06
N GLY A 105 0.09 -17.68 -44.53
CA GLY A 105 0.03 -17.98 -43.08
C GLY A 105 1.27 -18.74 -42.57
N GLY A 106 2.43 -18.41 -43.13
CA GLY A 106 3.75 -18.97 -42.83
C GLY A 106 4.85 -17.91 -43.03
N ALA A 107 4.45 -16.63 -43.12
CA ALA A 107 5.31 -15.53 -43.51
C ALA A 107 5.37 -14.50 -42.39
N ASP A 108 6.42 -14.65 -41.60
CA ASP A 108 6.72 -13.77 -40.50
C ASP A 108 7.16 -12.38 -40.97
N LEU A 109 6.89 -11.38 -40.14
CA LEU A 109 7.51 -10.08 -40.23
C LEU A 109 8.57 -9.93 -39.13
N THR A 110 9.84 -9.84 -39.52
CA THR A 110 10.95 -9.57 -38.61
C THR A 110 11.40 -8.11 -38.75
N ILE A 111 11.33 -7.37 -37.65
CA ILE A 111 11.82 -6.00 -37.54
C ILE A 111 13.03 -6.03 -36.61
N ALA A 112 14.21 -5.91 -37.20
CA ALA A 112 15.53 -6.10 -36.62
C ALA A 112 15.78 -7.55 -36.19
N ASP A 113 16.42 -8.33 -37.08
CA ASP A 113 17.00 -9.60 -36.66
C ASP A 113 18.26 -9.32 -35.81
N ALA A 114 19.38 -8.97 -36.46
CA ALA A 114 20.63 -8.55 -35.80
C ALA A 114 20.91 -7.04 -35.89
N GLY A 115 20.28 -6.32 -36.82
CA GLY A 115 20.54 -4.90 -37.08
C GLY A 115 19.54 -3.94 -36.43
N ILE A 116 19.20 -2.88 -37.16
CA ILE A 116 18.15 -1.92 -36.79
C ILE A 116 17.02 -2.00 -37.81
N GLY A 117 15.79 -2.15 -37.33
CA GLY A 117 14.58 -2.24 -38.13
C GLY A 117 13.55 -1.21 -37.67
N SER A 118 12.89 -0.54 -38.59
CA SER A 118 11.81 0.40 -38.28
C SER A 118 10.64 0.28 -39.25
N LEU A 119 9.42 0.30 -38.74
CA LEU A 119 8.18 0.22 -39.51
C LEU A 119 7.16 1.21 -38.98
N PHE A 120 6.68 2.08 -39.86
CA PHE A 120 5.69 3.12 -39.56
C PHE A 120 4.43 2.91 -40.40
N VAL A 121 3.27 2.91 -39.74
CA VAL A 121 1.94 2.87 -40.36
C VAL A 121 1.18 4.13 -39.95
N THR A 122 0.89 5.02 -40.91
CA THR A 122 0.37 6.37 -40.65
C THR A 122 -0.69 6.77 -41.69
N ASN A 123 -1.50 7.78 -41.36
CA ASN A 123 -2.47 8.40 -42.26
C ASN A 123 -3.40 7.40 -42.99
N ASN A 124 -4.06 6.50 -42.25
CA ASN A 124 -5.02 5.51 -42.80
C ASN A 124 -4.41 4.36 -43.62
N ALA A 125 -3.10 4.13 -43.51
CA ALA A 125 -2.47 2.95 -44.09
C ALA A 125 -2.79 1.68 -43.28
N VAL A 126 -2.76 0.52 -43.95
CA VAL A 126 -3.00 -0.78 -43.32
C VAL A 126 -1.86 -1.75 -43.57
N LEU A 127 -1.33 -2.33 -42.49
CA LEU A 127 -0.42 -3.47 -42.51
C LEU A 127 -1.16 -4.74 -42.09
N ASN A 128 -1.04 -5.80 -42.89
CA ASN A 128 -1.56 -7.13 -42.58
C ASN A 128 -0.42 -8.15 -42.59
N VAL A 129 -0.16 -8.76 -41.45
CA VAL A 129 0.73 -9.91 -41.28
C VAL A 129 -0.16 -11.09 -40.92
N ASN A 130 -0.18 -12.15 -41.73
CA ASN A 130 -1.08 -13.29 -41.49
C ASN A 130 -0.54 -14.30 -40.46
N ASP A 131 0.67 -14.08 -39.96
CA ASP A 131 1.42 -14.98 -39.08
C ASP A 131 2.08 -14.15 -37.96
N ASP A 132 3.28 -14.54 -37.52
CA ASP A 132 4.02 -13.88 -36.46
C ASP A 132 4.68 -12.54 -36.85
N THR A 133 4.81 -11.64 -35.88
CA THR A 133 5.73 -10.50 -35.96
C THR A 133 6.75 -10.54 -34.83
N PHE A 134 8.02 -10.31 -35.17
CA PHE A 134 9.13 -10.23 -34.22
C PHE A 134 9.81 -8.86 -34.27
N LEU A 135 10.03 -8.22 -33.11
CA LEU A 135 10.77 -6.96 -32.96
C LEU A 135 12.00 -7.18 -32.07
N GLY A 136 13.20 -6.88 -32.58
CA GLY A 136 14.45 -6.98 -31.80
C GLY A 136 14.81 -8.43 -31.44
N VAL A 137 15.05 -9.27 -32.45
CA VAL A 137 15.18 -10.73 -32.29
C VAL A 137 16.48 -11.14 -31.60
N SER A 138 17.62 -10.70 -32.14
CA SER A 138 18.95 -11.05 -31.64
C SER A 138 19.49 -10.04 -30.62
N ALA A 139 20.49 -10.45 -29.83
CA ALA A 139 21.12 -9.55 -28.86
C ALA A 139 21.72 -8.32 -29.56
N ASN A 140 21.53 -7.14 -28.95
CA ASN A 140 21.94 -5.83 -29.47
C ASN A 140 21.18 -5.32 -30.72
N SER A 141 20.19 -6.06 -31.24
CA SER A 141 19.34 -5.53 -32.31
C SER A 141 18.28 -4.60 -31.75
N MET A 142 17.76 -3.71 -32.62
CA MET A 142 16.72 -2.73 -32.24
C MET A 142 15.61 -2.68 -33.28
N GLY A 143 14.45 -3.25 -32.93
CA GLY A 143 13.24 -3.24 -33.73
C GLY A 143 12.25 -2.20 -33.24
N ARG A 144 11.74 -1.33 -34.12
CA ARG A 144 10.71 -0.33 -33.80
C ARG A 144 9.51 -0.45 -34.73
N GLY A 145 8.34 -0.65 -34.14
CA GLY A 145 7.05 -0.56 -34.81
C GLY A 145 6.26 0.65 -34.29
N ARG A 146 5.57 1.36 -35.18
CA ARG A 146 4.61 2.40 -34.78
C ARG A 146 3.39 2.39 -35.71
N VAL A 147 2.21 2.41 -35.10
CA VAL A 147 0.93 2.71 -35.75
C VAL A 147 0.42 4.04 -35.19
N THR A 148 0.15 5.00 -36.05
CA THR A 148 -0.38 6.29 -35.62
C THR A 148 -1.39 6.89 -36.58
N ASP A 149 -2.16 7.86 -36.08
CA ASP A 149 -3.30 8.50 -36.75
C ASP A 149 -4.54 7.61 -36.85
N LEU A 150 -5.70 8.26 -36.80
CA LEU A 150 -6.99 7.61 -36.84
C LEU A 150 -7.16 6.80 -38.14
N GLY A 151 -7.45 5.51 -37.98
CA GLY A 151 -7.74 4.60 -39.08
C GLY A 151 -6.49 3.94 -39.69
N SER A 152 -5.30 4.24 -39.19
CA SER A 152 -4.11 3.41 -39.45
C SER A 152 -4.20 2.12 -38.65
N VAL A 153 -3.95 0.99 -39.30
CA VAL A 153 -4.16 -0.34 -38.69
C VAL A 153 -2.96 -1.26 -38.95
N TRP A 154 -2.51 -1.94 -37.91
CA TRP A 154 -1.61 -3.10 -38.03
C TRP A 154 -2.35 -4.34 -37.51
N ASN A 155 -2.66 -5.24 -38.43
CA ASN A 155 -3.21 -6.55 -38.14
C ASN A 155 -2.08 -7.57 -38.13
N ASN A 156 -1.76 -8.11 -36.95
CA ASN A 156 -0.95 -9.31 -36.79
C ASN A 156 -1.89 -10.49 -36.57
N GLY A 157 -1.79 -11.49 -37.45
CA GLY A 157 -2.71 -12.63 -37.50
C GLY A 157 -2.48 -13.64 -36.39
N ASP A 158 -1.24 -13.74 -35.91
CA ASP A 158 -0.83 -14.68 -34.86
C ASP A 158 -0.06 -13.94 -33.74
N ASP A 159 1.04 -14.49 -33.24
CA ASP A 159 1.76 -13.98 -32.08
C ASP A 159 2.66 -12.78 -32.43
N MET A 160 2.81 -11.88 -31.46
CA MET A 160 3.72 -10.75 -31.56
C MET A 160 4.77 -10.81 -30.45
N THR A 161 6.05 -10.94 -30.84
CA THR A 161 7.18 -10.88 -29.92
C THR A 161 7.85 -9.50 -29.98
N ILE A 162 7.87 -8.79 -28.85
CA ILE A 162 8.45 -7.45 -28.73
C ILE A 162 9.62 -7.53 -27.75
N GLY A 163 10.84 -7.41 -28.27
CA GLY A 163 12.06 -7.62 -27.51
C GLY A 163 12.33 -9.10 -27.33
N GLY A 164 12.77 -9.76 -28.41
CA GLY A 164 13.19 -11.16 -28.40
C GLY A 164 14.40 -11.35 -27.47
N SER A 165 15.60 -11.12 -28.00
CA SER A 165 16.85 -11.00 -27.21
C SER A 165 17.45 -9.60 -27.28
N GLY A 166 16.95 -8.75 -28.19
CA GLY A 166 17.32 -7.35 -28.35
C GLY A 166 16.22 -6.41 -27.83
N LEU A 167 16.26 -5.16 -28.29
CA LEU A 167 15.28 -4.13 -27.93
C LEU A 167 14.13 -4.11 -28.96
N GLY A 168 12.91 -4.37 -28.51
CA GLY A 168 11.70 -4.18 -29.29
C GLY A 168 10.86 -3.04 -28.73
N ILE A 169 10.48 -2.10 -29.59
CA ILE A 169 9.63 -0.97 -29.24
C ILE A 169 8.38 -0.99 -30.12
N MET A 170 7.21 -0.98 -29.51
CA MET A 170 5.92 -0.88 -30.21
C MET A 170 5.11 0.32 -29.71
N GLU A 171 4.69 1.19 -30.62
CA GLU A 171 3.94 2.41 -30.29
C GLU A 171 2.59 2.44 -31.04
N VAL A 172 1.49 2.59 -30.31
CA VAL A 172 0.14 2.74 -30.86
C VAL A 172 -0.42 4.08 -30.40
N LEU A 173 -0.45 5.07 -31.30
CA LEU A 173 -0.59 6.48 -30.93
C LEU A 173 -1.69 7.20 -31.72
N ASN A 174 -2.28 8.24 -31.14
CA ASN A 174 -3.16 9.20 -31.83
C ASN A 174 -4.29 8.55 -32.67
N GLY A 175 -4.94 7.50 -32.17
CA GLY A 175 -6.04 6.82 -32.87
C GLY A 175 -5.63 5.64 -33.75
N GLY A 176 -4.34 5.26 -33.73
CA GLY A 176 -3.87 4.04 -34.39
C GLY A 176 -4.41 2.76 -33.74
N GLN A 177 -4.49 1.68 -34.52
CA GLN A 177 -4.97 0.38 -34.04
C GLN A 177 -3.97 -0.75 -34.30
N LEU A 178 -3.69 -1.54 -33.26
CA LEU A 178 -2.93 -2.78 -33.35
C LEU A 178 -3.83 -3.96 -32.96
N ILE A 179 -3.75 -5.05 -33.72
CA ILE A 179 -4.39 -6.33 -33.44
C ILE A 179 -3.32 -7.42 -33.46
N SER A 180 -3.35 -8.35 -32.51
CA SER A 180 -2.50 -9.54 -32.43
C SER A 180 -3.26 -10.71 -31.77
N ASP A 181 -2.76 -11.94 -31.86
CA ASP A 181 -3.21 -13.04 -31.00
C ASP A 181 -2.54 -12.93 -29.62
N ALA A 182 -1.53 -13.74 -29.28
CA ALA A 182 -0.77 -13.52 -28.05
C ALA A 182 0.36 -12.50 -28.27
N ALA A 183 0.82 -11.90 -27.17
CA ALA A 183 1.98 -11.01 -27.19
C ALA A 183 3.00 -11.41 -26.12
N ASN A 184 4.28 -11.45 -26.50
CA ASN A 184 5.40 -11.70 -25.59
C ASN A 184 6.32 -10.48 -25.57
N VAL A 185 6.31 -9.73 -24.47
CA VAL A 185 7.05 -8.47 -24.31
C VAL A 185 8.24 -8.73 -23.39
N GLY A 186 9.47 -8.72 -23.90
CA GLY A 186 10.67 -9.11 -23.16
C GLY A 186 10.80 -10.64 -23.05
N ALA A 187 10.95 -11.31 -24.19
CA ALA A 187 10.82 -12.76 -24.31
C ALA A 187 11.99 -13.54 -23.68
N ASN A 188 13.23 -13.23 -24.07
CA ASN A 188 14.43 -13.93 -23.62
C ASN A 188 15.20 -13.14 -22.56
N ALA A 189 16.19 -13.76 -21.91
CA ALA A 189 16.89 -13.20 -20.76
C ALA A 189 17.52 -11.80 -20.96
N THR A 190 17.96 -11.47 -22.18
CA THR A 190 18.47 -10.12 -22.54
C THR A 190 17.46 -9.27 -23.29
N GLY A 191 16.29 -9.82 -23.60
CA GLY A 191 15.24 -9.17 -24.38
C GLY A 191 14.61 -8.03 -23.59
N GLU A 192 14.47 -6.90 -24.26
CA GLU A 192 13.83 -5.71 -23.72
C GLU A 192 12.64 -5.32 -24.60
N GLY A 193 11.43 -5.55 -24.11
CA GLY A 193 10.20 -5.20 -24.80
C GLY A 193 9.55 -3.95 -24.20
N ARG A 194 9.20 -2.97 -25.03
CA ARG A 194 8.50 -1.76 -24.60
C ARG A 194 7.29 -1.50 -25.49
N VAL A 195 6.12 -1.37 -24.87
CA VAL A 195 4.87 -1.04 -25.57
C VAL A 195 4.25 0.22 -24.99
N THR A 196 3.83 1.13 -25.87
CA THR A 196 3.08 2.33 -25.49
C THR A 196 1.78 2.39 -26.29
N VAL A 197 0.66 2.49 -25.60
CA VAL A 197 -0.67 2.73 -26.19
C VAL A 197 -1.19 4.05 -25.63
N ALA A 198 -1.12 5.12 -26.42
CA ALA A 198 -1.39 6.47 -25.93
C ALA A 198 -2.20 7.32 -26.91
N GLY A 199 -3.03 8.22 -26.36
CA GLY A 199 -3.89 9.11 -27.12
C GLY A 199 -5.28 8.55 -27.32
N ASP A 200 -6.25 9.46 -27.48
CA ASP A 200 -7.64 9.08 -27.63
C ASP A 200 -7.84 8.19 -28.87
N LEU A 201 -8.75 7.22 -28.74
CA LEU A 201 -9.03 6.17 -29.73
C LEU A 201 -7.87 5.22 -30.08
N SER A 202 -6.66 5.41 -29.53
CA SER A 202 -5.56 4.46 -29.71
C SER A 202 -5.92 3.13 -29.06
N ARG A 203 -5.78 2.03 -29.82
CA ARG A 203 -6.28 0.73 -29.38
C ARG A 203 -5.31 -0.40 -29.71
N TRP A 204 -5.05 -1.25 -28.71
CA TRP A 204 -4.46 -2.57 -28.92
C TRP A 204 -5.44 -3.66 -28.51
N GLN A 205 -5.72 -4.58 -29.43
CA GLN A 205 -6.52 -5.79 -29.18
C GLN A 205 -5.63 -7.01 -29.27
N LEU A 206 -5.72 -7.88 -28.27
CA LEU A 206 -4.94 -9.12 -28.20
C LEU A 206 -5.73 -10.21 -27.48
N ALA A 207 -5.30 -11.46 -27.60
CA ALA A 207 -5.79 -12.54 -26.76
C ALA A 207 -5.18 -12.47 -25.37
N GLY A 208 -3.99 -13.03 -25.18
CA GLY A 208 -3.23 -12.99 -23.94
C GLY A 208 -1.92 -12.23 -24.09
N SER A 209 -1.27 -11.91 -22.98
CA SER A 209 0.11 -11.43 -23.04
C SER A 209 0.97 -11.97 -21.92
N THR A 210 2.26 -12.12 -22.20
CA THR A 210 3.30 -12.29 -21.19
C THR A 210 4.21 -11.08 -21.23
N ILE A 211 4.31 -10.38 -20.12
CA ILE A 211 5.17 -9.19 -19.96
C ILE A 211 6.32 -9.61 -19.04
N GLY A 212 7.55 -9.50 -19.54
CA GLY A 212 8.73 -10.05 -18.89
C GLY A 212 8.65 -11.56 -18.79
N SER A 213 8.83 -12.29 -19.90
CA SER A 213 8.84 -13.77 -19.86
C SER A 213 10.12 -14.28 -19.19
N SER A 214 11.27 -13.93 -19.76
CA SER A 214 12.59 -14.13 -19.16
C SER A 214 13.40 -12.84 -19.05
N GLY A 215 13.06 -11.82 -19.84
CA GLY A 215 13.74 -10.53 -19.88
C GLY A 215 12.95 -9.42 -19.19
N PHE A 216 13.07 -8.21 -19.74
CA PHE A 216 12.34 -7.04 -19.27
C PHE A 216 11.20 -6.70 -20.23
N GLY A 217 9.97 -6.67 -19.72
CA GLY A 217 8.81 -6.18 -20.44
C GLY A 217 8.21 -4.95 -19.79
N SER A 218 7.87 -3.94 -20.59
CA SER A 218 7.19 -2.73 -20.13
C SER A 218 5.99 -2.41 -21.02
N VAL A 219 4.83 -2.14 -20.42
CA VAL A 219 3.61 -1.71 -21.10
C VAL A 219 3.06 -0.46 -20.42
N THR A 220 2.90 0.60 -21.21
CA THR A 220 2.32 1.87 -20.76
C THR A 220 1.03 2.15 -21.53
N VAL A 221 -0.03 2.50 -20.81
CA VAL A 221 -1.31 2.98 -21.34
C VAL A 221 -1.57 4.37 -20.78
N SER A 222 -1.66 5.38 -21.65
CA SER A 222 -1.87 6.77 -21.22
C SER A 222 -2.80 7.54 -22.14
N ASP A 223 -3.17 8.76 -21.74
CA ASP A 223 -3.87 9.73 -22.57
C ASP A 223 -5.14 9.18 -23.26
N ALA A 224 -5.96 8.42 -22.52
CA ALA A 224 -7.17 7.74 -22.99
C ALA A 224 -6.96 6.54 -23.96
N GLY A 225 -5.73 6.04 -24.07
CA GLY A 225 -5.39 4.81 -24.77
C GLY A 225 -6.05 3.57 -24.15
N ARG A 226 -6.30 2.53 -24.96
CA ARG A 226 -7.03 1.33 -24.50
C ARG A 226 -6.42 0.03 -24.98
N ILE A 227 -6.25 -0.91 -24.05
CA ILE A 227 -5.88 -2.31 -24.34
C ILE A 227 -7.07 -3.23 -24.02
N PHE A 228 -7.30 -4.22 -24.89
CA PHE A 228 -8.32 -5.25 -24.72
C PHE A 228 -7.72 -6.64 -24.88
N SER A 229 -7.61 -7.40 -23.79
CA SER A 229 -7.12 -8.78 -23.77
C SER A 229 -8.30 -9.75 -23.60
N SER A 230 -8.49 -10.68 -24.54
CA SER A 230 -9.57 -11.69 -24.46
C SER A 230 -9.21 -12.90 -23.57
N SER A 231 -7.96 -13.00 -23.15
CA SER A 231 -7.40 -14.02 -22.25
C SER A 231 -6.57 -13.35 -21.12
N SER A 232 -5.86 -14.14 -20.33
CA SER A 232 -5.07 -13.67 -19.19
C SER A 232 -3.76 -12.95 -19.60
N VAL A 233 -3.30 -12.10 -18.68
CA VAL A 233 -2.02 -11.40 -18.72
C VAL A 233 -1.11 -11.97 -17.63
N THR A 234 0.07 -12.44 -18.01
CA THR A 234 1.11 -12.97 -17.12
C THR A 234 2.24 -11.96 -16.99
N LEU A 235 2.64 -11.66 -15.76
CA LEU A 235 3.72 -10.72 -15.46
C LEU A 235 4.92 -11.44 -14.84
N ALA A 236 6.12 -11.09 -15.29
CA ALA A 236 7.39 -11.53 -14.74
C ALA A 236 7.45 -13.06 -14.55
N ASN A 237 7.35 -13.79 -15.66
CA ASN A 237 7.13 -15.24 -15.66
C ASN A 237 8.27 -16.02 -14.96
N SER A 238 9.51 -15.62 -15.18
CA SER A 238 10.72 -16.28 -14.67
C SER A 238 11.38 -15.49 -13.52
N ALA A 239 12.12 -16.16 -12.64
CA ALA A 239 12.66 -15.57 -11.41
C ALA A 239 13.57 -14.34 -11.60
N SER A 240 14.26 -14.24 -12.75
CA SER A 240 15.12 -13.09 -13.11
C SER A 240 14.45 -12.09 -14.05
N SER A 241 13.21 -12.35 -14.46
CA SER A 241 12.46 -11.47 -15.36
C SER A 241 11.86 -10.29 -14.60
N ARG A 242 11.55 -9.23 -15.34
CA ARG A 242 10.95 -8.02 -14.79
C ARG A 242 9.82 -7.53 -15.69
N ALA A 243 8.70 -7.18 -15.07
CA ALA A 243 7.53 -6.64 -15.76
C ALA A 243 7.13 -5.30 -15.15
N GLU A 244 6.98 -4.28 -15.99
CA GLU A 244 6.43 -2.99 -15.61
C GLU A 244 5.15 -2.73 -16.39
N VAL A 245 4.06 -2.46 -15.66
CA VAL A 245 2.79 -2.04 -16.24
C VAL A 245 2.41 -0.70 -15.64
N LEU A 246 2.13 0.27 -16.50
CA LEU A 246 1.60 1.57 -16.11
C LEU A 246 0.29 1.83 -16.86
N VAL A 247 -0.79 2.08 -16.12
CA VAL A 247 -2.05 2.58 -16.66
C VAL A 247 -2.34 3.94 -16.02
N ASP A 248 -2.08 5.00 -16.78
CA ASP A 248 -2.04 6.37 -16.28
C ASP A 248 -3.06 7.27 -16.97
N GLY A 249 -3.72 8.10 -16.18
CA GLY A 249 -4.60 9.15 -16.70
C GLY A 249 -6.05 8.71 -16.89
N THR A 250 -6.94 9.69 -16.85
CA THR A 250 -8.38 9.46 -16.96
C THR A 250 -8.73 8.82 -18.30
N SER A 251 -9.62 7.82 -18.27
CA SER A 251 -10.07 7.06 -19.46
C SER A 251 -9.02 6.16 -20.12
N SER A 252 -7.77 6.13 -19.63
CA SER A 252 -6.80 5.10 -19.98
C SER A 252 -7.21 3.76 -19.36
N GLN A 253 -7.29 2.71 -20.18
CA GLN A 253 -7.89 1.45 -19.75
C GLN A 253 -7.13 0.22 -20.24
N TRP A 254 -7.03 -0.78 -19.37
CA TRP A 254 -6.74 -2.16 -19.76
C TRP A 254 -7.89 -3.08 -19.34
N ASN A 255 -8.65 -3.58 -20.31
CA ASN A 255 -9.74 -4.51 -20.10
C ASN A 255 -9.28 -5.94 -20.40
N ILE A 256 -9.41 -6.86 -19.44
CA ILE A 256 -8.87 -8.22 -19.50
C ILE A 256 -10.00 -9.19 -19.15
N SER A 257 -10.42 -10.01 -20.12
CA SER A 257 -11.43 -11.06 -19.91
C SER A 257 -10.90 -12.25 -19.08
N GLY A 258 -9.58 -12.33 -18.88
CA GLY A 258 -8.93 -13.24 -17.94
C GLY A 258 -8.51 -12.57 -16.63
N SER A 259 -7.35 -12.99 -16.12
CA SER A 259 -6.69 -12.41 -14.95
C SER A 259 -5.46 -11.60 -15.33
N MET A 260 -4.98 -10.74 -14.44
CA MET A 260 -3.62 -10.18 -14.50
C MET A 260 -2.84 -10.73 -13.30
N SER A 261 -1.89 -11.62 -13.53
CA SER A 261 -1.17 -12.30 -12.44
C SER A 261 0.34 -12.21 -12.60
N SER A 262 1.06 -12.01 -11.50
CA SER A 262 2.51 -12.11 -11.48
C SER A 262 2.98 -13.50 -11.06
N ASN A 263 4.15 -13.89 -11.56
CA ASN A 263 4.78 -15.17 -11.27
C ASN A 263 6.08 -14.95 -10.48
N SER A 264 7.16 -15.65 -10.79
CA SER A 264 8.36 -15.69 -9.94
C SER A 264 9.30 -14.47 -10.06
N GLY A 265 9.17 -13.62 -11.08
CA GLY A 265 10.01 -12.44 -11.30
C GLY A 265 9.49 -11.16 -10.63
N ASP A 266 10.19 -10.04 -10.83
CA ASP A 266 9.81 -8.73 -10.30
C ASP A 266 8.70 -8.09 -11.16
N ALA A 267 7.46 -8.11 -10.68
CA ALA A 267 6.31 -7.53 -11.36
C ALA A 267 5.85 -6.26 -10.65
N GLN A 268 5.72 -5.17 -11.40
CA GLN A 268 5.25 -3.89 -10.89
C GLN A 268 4.07 -3.42 -11.73
N VAL A 269 2.92 -3.26 -11.09
CA VAL A 269 1.71 -2.71 -11.70
C VAL A 269 1.41 -1.38 -11.03
N THR A 270 1.41 -0.29 -11.79
CA THR A 270 1.02 1.04 -11.32
C THR A 270 -0.25 1.48 -12.04
N ILE A 271 -1.24 1.90 -11.26
CA ILE A 271 -2.48 2.50 -11.78
C ILE A 271 -2.61 3.89 -11.17
N SER A 272 -2.54 4.93 -11.99
CA SER A 272 -2.39 6.31 -11.53
C SER A 272 -3.33 7.28 -12.25
N ASN A 273 -3.59 8.43 -11.62
CA ASN A 273 -4.28 9.58 -12.23
C ASN A 273 -5.65 9.24 -12.87
N GLY A 274 -6.40 8.31 -12.26
CA GLY A 274 -7.71 7.87 -12.77
C GLY A 274 -7.65 6.79 -13.85
N GLY A 275 -6.48 6.19 -14.12
CA GLY A 275 -6.32 5.00 -14.93
C GLY A 275 -7.09 3.81 -14.36
N ARG A 276 -7.43 2.84 -15.24
CA ARG A 276 -8.29 1.71 -14.86
C ARG A 276 -7.82 0.38 -15.45
N ILE A 277 -7.69 -0.64 -14.60
CA ILE A 277 -7.57 -2.04 -15.01
C ILE A 277 -8.87 -2.77 -14.67
N THR A 278 -9.34 -3.63 -15.56
CA THR A 278 -10.52 -4.48 -15.29
C THR A 278 -10.18 -5.92 -15.63
N THR A 279 -10.38 -6.84 -14.67
CA THR A 279 -10.21 -8.29 -14.85
C THR A 279 -11.53 -9.03 -14.64
N SER A 280 -11.68 -10.20 -15.26
CA SER A 280 -12.86 -11.05 -15.10
C SER A 280 -12.58 -12.38 -14.39
N ASN A 281 -11.32 -12.79 -14.28
CA ASN A 281 -10.88 -13.95 -13.50
C ASN A 281 -9.97 -13.57 -12.32
N PRO A 282 -9.92 -14.39 -11.25
CA PRO A 282 -9.07 -14.15 -10.08
C PRO A 282 -7.61 -13.88 -10.44
N SER A 283 -7.04 -12.84 -9.84
CA SER A 283 -5.66 -12.40 -10.06
C SER A 283 -4.76 -12.78 -8.89
N THR A 284 -3.49 -13.06 -9.17
CA THR A 284 -2.48 -13.38 -8.14
C THR A 284 -1.31 -12.40 -8.23
N ILE A 285 -0.98 -11.77 -7.11
CA ILE A 285 0.25 -10.98 -6.95
C ILE A 285 1.20 -11.82 -6.12
N SER A 286 2.22 -12.37 -6.77
CA SER A 286 3.30 -13.18 -6.19
C SER A 286 4.10 -12.43 -5.13
N THR A 287 4.96 -13.14 -4.41
CA THR A 287 5.78 -12.61 -3.31
C THR A 287 6.76 -11.50 -3.72
N THR A 288 7.12 -11.44 -5.00
CA THR A 288 7.94 -10.40 -5.63
C THR A 288 7.11 -9.34 -6.33
N GLY A 289 5.80 -9.57 -6.50
CA GLY A 289 4.89 -8.68 -7.17
C GLY A 289 4.51 -7.47 -6.32
N ARG A 290 4.27 -6.34 -6.99
CA ARG A 290 3.84 -5.08 -6.38
C ARG A 290 2.72 -4.46 -7.20
N VAL A 291 1.69 -3.99 -6.50
CA VAL A 291 0.62 -3.18 -7.05
C VAL A 291 0.65 -1.84 -6.33
N LYS A 292 0.85 -0.77 -7.09
CA LYS A 292 0.80 0.60 -6.59
C LYS A 292 -0.40 1.32 -7.18
N LEU A 293 -1.26 1.83 -6.32
CA LEU A 293 -2.33 2.73 -6.72
C LEU A 293 -1.93 4.18 -6.40
N GLU A 294 -2.15 5.09 -7.34
CA GLU A 294 -1.92 6.54 -7.17
C GLU A 294 -3.12 7.32 -7.72
N GLY A 295 -4.28 7.14 -7.08
CA GLY A 295 -5.59 7.60 -7.57
C GLY A 295 -6.16 6.73 -8.69
N GLY A 296 -5.57 5.56 -8.95
CA GLY A 296 -6.04 4.59 -9.95
C GLY A 296 -7.09 3.62 -9.40
N ARG A 297 -7.67 2.83 -10.32
CA ARG A 297 -8.69 1.82 -9.99
C ARG A 297 -8.41 0.47 -10.64
N TRP A 298 -8.54 -0.61 -9.86
CA TRP A 298 -8.61 -1.97 -10.39
C TRP A 298 -9.98 -2.57 -10.08
N ASP A 299 -10.73 -2.90 -11.12
CA ASP A 299 -12.04 -3.53 -11.04
C ASP A 299 -11.97 -5.03 -11.30
N TYR A 300 -12.78 -5.78 -10.56
CA TYR A 300 -13.07 -7.16 -10.86
C TYR A 300 -14.54 -7.31 -11.27
N SER A 301 -14.79 -7.78 -12.50
CA SER A 301 -16.14 -7.78 -13.09
C SER A 301 -17.02 -8.95 -12.67
N SER A 302 -16.57 -9.79 -11.74
CA SER A 302 -17.28 -10.96 -11.22
C SER A 302 -17.60 -10.80 -9.73
N ASN A 303 -18.46 -11.65 -9.18
CA ASN A 303 -18.89 -11.61 -7.78
C ASN A 303 -18.11 -12.56 -6.85
N ASP A 304 -17.06 -13.22 -7.35
CA ASP A 304 -16.19 -14.07 -6.54
C ASP A 304 -15.40 -13.24 -5.51
N THR A 305 -15.45 -13.65 -4.24
CA THR A 305 -14.71 -13.02 -3.14
C THR A 305 -13.21 -13.29 -3.19
N ASN A 306 -12.75 -14.25 -4.00
CA ASN A 306 -11.33 -14.50 -4.23
C ASN A 306 -10.81 -13.70 -5.45
N ALA A 307 -11.26 -12.46 -5.63
CA ALA A 307 -10.94 -11.65 -6.79
C ALA A 307 -9.43 -11.39 -6.97
N ILE A 308 -8.72 -11.17 -5.86
CA ILE A 308 -7.27 -11.04 -5.85
C ILE A 308 -6.65 -11.79 -4.66
N SER A 309 -5.57 -12.53 -4.94
CA SER A 309 -4.70 -13.14 -3.94
C SER A 309 -3.38 -12.38 -3.87
N LEU A 310 -3.10 -11.74 -2.75
CA LEU A 310 -1.95 -10.89 -2.51
C LEU A 310 -0.92 -11.61 -1.63
N PHE A 311 0.18 -12.06 -2.24
CA PHE A 311 1.38 -12.57 -1.55
C PHE A 311 2.52 -11.54 -1.55
N GLY A 312 2.48 -10.57 -2.46
CA GLY A 312 3.40 -9.44 -2.55
C GLY A 312 2.88 -8.19 -1.86
N LEU A 313 3.17 -7.02 -2.45
CA LEU A 313 2.84 -5.71 -1.89
C LEU A 313 1.66 -5.06 -2.64
N LEU A 314 0.71 -4.52 -1.89
CA LEU A 314 -0.27 -3.53 -2.34
C LEU A 314 0.00 -2.23 -1.59
N GLU A 315 0.15 -1.11 -2.29
CA GLU A 315 0.43 0.18 -1.66
C GLU A 315 -0.21 1.38 -2.36
N GLY A 316 -0.25 2.50 -1.64
CA GLY A 316 -0.63 3.81 -2.15
C GLY A 316 -2.11 4.16 -1.95
N SER A 317 -2.62 5.00 -2.84
CA SER A 317 -3.98 5.57 -2.79
C SER A 317 -4.79 5.18 -4.02
N GLY A 318 -6.06 4.83 -3.87
CA GLY A 318 -6.90 4.43 -4.99
C GLY A 318 -7.97 3.43 -4.59
N THR A 319 -8.51 2.72 -5.57
CA THR A 319 -9.63 1.80 -5.33
C THR A 319 -9.37 0.42 -5.92
N LEU A 320 -9.48 -0.60 -5.07
CA LEU A 320 -9.73 -1.97 -5.49
C LEU A 320 -11.23 -2.22 -5.44
N ASP A 321 -11.88 -2.15 -6.60
CA ASP A 321 -13.30 -2.43 -6.73
C ASP A 321 -13.54 -3.91 -7.02
N MET A 322 -13.63 -4.69 -5.96
CA MET A 322 -13.77 -6.14 -6.05
C MET A 322 -14.44 -6.71 -4.81
N PRO A 323 -15.19 -7.84 -4.92
CA PRO A 323 -15.92 -8.43 -3.80
C PRO A 323 -15.04 -8.88 -2.63
N GLY A 324 -13.76 -9.21 -2.88
CA GLY A 324 -12.84 -9.52 -1.80
C GLY A 324 -11.36 -9.51 -2.20
N VAL A 325 -10.54 -9.10 -1.24
CA VAL A 325 -9.08 -9.14 -1.28
C VAL A 325 -8.61 -10.18 -0.27
N SER A 326 -7.85 -11.17 -0.72
CA SER A 326 -7.25 -12.20 0.13
C SER A 326 -5.75 -12.00 0.22
N MET A 327 -5.23 -11.79 1.42
CA MET A 327 -3.78 -11.74 1.66
C MET A 327 -3.30 -13.12 2.08
N GLY A 328 -2.21 -13.59 1.49
CA GLY A 328 -1.70 -14.96 1.67
C GLY A 328 -0.29 -15.05 2.22
N LEU A 329 0.11 -16.28 2.55
CA LEU A 329 1.49 -16.68 2.88
C LEU A 329 1.97 -17.63 1.78
N SER A 330 3.13 -17.34 1.20
CA SER A 330 3.79 -18.22 0.22
C SER A 330 5.30 -18.16 0.41
N GLY A 331 5.96 -19.33 0.47
CA GLY A 331 7.42 -19.42 0.62
C GLY A 331 7.99 -18.70 1.86
N GLY A 332 7.21 -18.56 2.93
CA GLY A 332 7.61 -17.81 4.14
C GLY A 332 7.40 -16.30 4.06
N VAL A 333 7.00 -15.78 2.89
CA VAL A 333 6.68 -14.35 2.67
C VAL A 333 5.18 -14.16 2.78
N ARG A 334 4.77 -13.17 3.57
CA ARG A 334 3.38 -12.76 3.73
C ARG A 334 3.07 -11.59 2.81
N GLY A 335 1.87 -11.60 2.24
CA GLY A 335 1.33 -10.43 1.56
C GLY A 335 1.30 -9.22 2.49
N ARG A 336 1.52 -8.05 1.92
CA ARG A 336 1.53 -6.78 2.65
C ARG A 336 0.63 -5.77 1.97
N LEU A 337 -0.20 -5.11 2.76
CA LEU A 337 -0.93 -3.91 2.37
C LEU A 337 -0.32 -2.75 3.13
N HIS A 338 0.03 -1.68 2.43
CA HIS A 338 0.66 -0.52 3.03
C HIS A 338 -0.01 0.79 2.60
N THR A 339 -0.24 1.68 3.56
CA THR A 339 -0.60 3.08 3.29
C THR A 339 0.36 4.01 4.02
N SER A 340 0.75 5.09 3.36
CA SER A 340 1.58 6.17 3.89
C SER A 340 0.74 7.42 4.17
N THR A 341 1.32 8.42 4.83
CA THR A 341 0.64 9.68 5.14
C THR A 341 0.09 10.34 3.87
N GLY A 342 -1.22 10.61 3.88
CA GLY A 342 -1.94 11.18 2.74
C GLY A 342 -2.54 10.16 1.78
N ASP A 343 -2.23 8.87 1.93
CA ASP A 343 -2.88 7.81 1.16
C ASP A 343 -4.32 7.58 1.65
N HIS A 344 -5.22 7.31 0.70
CA HIS A 344 -6.54 6.73 0.94
C HIS A 344 -6.71 5.51 0.04
N LEU A 345 -6.67 4.31 0.63
CA LEU A 345 -6.88 3.06 -0.07
C LEU A 345 -8.28 2.52 0.24
N LEU A 346 -9.10 2.40 -0.80
CA LEU A 346 -10.46 1.87 -0.70
C LEU A 346 -10.54 0.44 -1.25
N LEU A 347 -10.99 -0.49 -0.41
CA LEU A 347 -11.44 -1.82 -0.78
C LEU A 347 -12.97 -1.85 -0.75
N THR A 348 -13.63 -2.05 -1.89
CA THR A 348 -15.10 -2.03 -1.93
C THR A 348 -15.74 -3.30 -1.38
N GLY A 349 -15.00 -4.41 -1.34
CA GLY A 349 -15.43 -5.68 -0.76
C GLY A 349 -14.79 -5.99 0.59
N LEU A 350 -14.67 -7.29 0.89
CA LEU A 350 -14.04 -7.77 2.12
C LEU A 350 -12.51 -7.75 2.05
N LEU A 351 -11.87 -7.78 3.23
CA LEU A 351 -10.45 -8.06 3.39
C LEU A 351 -10.26 -9.31 4.25
N ALA A 352 -9.71 -10.38 3.67
CA ALA A 352 -9.24 -11.57 4.39
C ALA A 352 -7.73 -11.46 4.59
N ASN A 353 -7.31 -10.95 5.76
CA ASN A 353 -5.91 -10.71 6.05
C ASN A 353 -5.26 -11.94 6.71
N THR A 354 -4.36 -12.63 6.02
CA THR A 354 -3.38 -13.55 6.66
C THR A 354 -1.95 -13.01 6.57
N GLY A 355 -1.79 -11.79 6.09
CA GLY A 355 -0.51 -11.10 5.95
C GLY A 355 -0.40 -9.89 6.88
N VAL A 356 0.32 -8.87 6.44
CA VAL A 356 0.58 -7.65 7.22
C VAL A 356 -0.15 -6.47 6.61
N VAL A 357 -1.11 -5.91 7.35
CA VAL A 357 -1.66 -4.58 7.07
C VAL A 357 -0.81 -3.57 7.85
N ASP A 358 -0.17 -2.63 7.18
CA ASP A 358 0.71 -1.62 7.78
C ASP A 358 0.31 -0.20 7.37
N LEU A 359 -0.35 0.50 8.29
CA LEU A 359 -0.88 1.85 8.10
C LEU A 359 0.05 2.88 8.78
N ASP A 360 0.77 3.66 7.98
CA ASP A 360 1.73 4.67 8.43
C ASP A 360 1.22 6.09 8.11
N GLY A 361 0.21 6.53 8.86
CA GLY A 361 -0.47 7.81 8.70
C GLY A 361 -1.51 7.90 7.57
N GLY A 362 -1.68 6.84 6.76
CA GLY A 362 -2.70 6.76 5.71
C GLY A 362 -4.03 6.17 6.18
N GLU A 363 -5.05 6.26 5.33
CA GLU A 363 -6.37 5.65 5.55
C GLU A 363 -6.54 4.36 4.74
N LEU A 364 -7.01 3.31 5.40
CA LEU A 364 -7.55 2.11 4.78
C LEU A 364 -9.07 2.04 5.03
N GLU A 365 -9.85 2.16 3.97
CA GLU A 365 -11.30 1.97 3.99
C GLU A 365 -11.67 0.61 3.38
N ILE A 366 -12.41 -0.19 4.12
CA ILE A 366 -12.93 -1.49 3.71
C ILE A 366 -14.44 -1.43 3.86
N ARG A 367 -15.19 -1.52 2.76
CA ARG A 367 -16.67 -1.44 2.83
C ARG A 367 -17.31 -2.76 3.22
N GLY A 368 -16.64 -3.88 3.01
CA GLY A 368 -17.04 -5.18 3.51
C GLY A 368 -16.50 -5.48 4.90
N THR A 369 -16.50 -6.76 5.25
CA THR A 369 -15.94 -7.27 6.51
C THR A 369 -14.42 -7.32 6.43
N MET A 370 -13.75 -7.06 7.55
CA MET A 370 -12.33 -7.38 7.71
C MET A 370 -12.16 -8.61 8.61
N ALA A 371 -11.51 -9.66 8.11
CA ALA A 371 -11.07 -10.80 8.90
C ALA A 371 -9.55 -10.75 9.08
N ASN A 372 -9.09 -10.36 10.27
CA ASN A 372 -7.68 -10.30 10.60
C ASN A 372 -7.22 -11.64 11.20
N ASN A 373 -6.29 -12.32 10.52
CA ASN A 373 -5.73 -13.62 10.92
C ASN A 373 -4.22 -13.56 11.16
N PHE A 374 -3.60 -12.38 11.09
CA PHE A 374 -2.18 -12.21 11.42
C PHE A 374 -1.89 -10.86 12.06
N SER A 375 -1.57 -9.82 11.28
CA SER A 375 -1.16 -8.53 11.86
C SER A 375 -1.78 -7.37 11.11
N THR A 376 -2.35 -6.44 11.88
CA THR A 376 -2.73 -5.11 11.45
C THR A 376 -2.02 -4.12 12.35
N THR A 377 -1.09 -3.33 11.80
CA THR A 377 -0.33 -2.31 12.53
C THR A 377 -0.71 -0.94 12.01
N ALA A 378 -0.95 0.00 12.92
CA ALA A 378 -1.31 1.38 12.62
C ALA A 378 -0.51 2.36 13.49
N ARG A 379 -0.16 3.50 12.91
CA ARG A 379 0.61 4.57 13.57
C ARG A 379 0.47 5.90 12.84
N ASN A 380 0.98 6.96 13.47
CA ASN A 380 1.24 8.27 12.86
C ASN A 380 -0.01 8.95 12.27
N GLY A 381 -1.18 8.85 12.93
CA GLY A 381 -2.41 9.45 12.42
C GLY A 381 -3.19 8.54 11.45
N ALA A 382 -2.84 7.26 11.37
CA ALA A 382 -3.52 6.31 10.50
C ALA A 382 -5.01 6.16 10.87
N VAL A 383 -5.81 5.86 9.84
CA VAL A 383 -7.24 5.59 9.98
C VAL A 383 -7.55 4.22 9.40
N LEU A 384 -8.22 3.39 10.19
CA LEU A 384 -8.80 2.13 9.74
C LEU A 384 -10.32 2.24 9.77
N ARG A 385 -10.95 2.16 8.59
CA ARG A 385 -12.40 2.26 8.46
C ARG A 385 -12.97 0.96 7.91
N VAL A 386 -13.76 0.24 8.70
CA VAL A 386 -14.42 -1.00 8.28
C VAL A 386 -15.93 -0.78 8.20
N GLY A 387 -16.56 -1.39 7.19
CA GLY A 387 -17.99 -1.29 6.93
C GLY A 387 -18.84 -1.87 8.06
N SER A 388 -20.16 -1.82 7.89
CA SER A 388 -21.13 -2.17 8.93
C SER A 388 -21.08 -3.62 9.41
N THR A 389 -20.40 -4.50 8.69
CA THR A 389 -20.18 -5.90 9.09
C THR A 389 -19.02 -6.08 10.07
N GLY A 390 -18.20 -5.04 10.25
CA GLY A 390 -17.17 -4.96 11.28
C GLY A 390 -15.86 -5.69 10.96
N LEU A 391 -14.96 -5.60 11.93
CA LEU A 391 -13.66 -6.24 11.96
C LEU A 391 -13.70 -7.42 12.96
N THR A 392 -13.29 -8.60 12.51
CA THR A 392 -13.00 -9.73 13.39
C THR A 392 -11.49 -9.93 13.51
N ASN A 393 -10.97 -9.79 14.73
CA ASN A 393 -9.59 -10.14 15.06
C ASN A 393 -9.58 -11.59 15.54
N ASN A 394 -9.13 -12.52 14.67
CA ASN A 394 -9.17 -13.95 14.94
C ASN A 394 -8.06 -14.39 15.90
N GLY A 395 -8.18 -15.58 16.48
CA GLY A 395 -7.20 -16.11 17.42
C GLY A 395 -5.78 -16.12 16.85
N ASN A 396 -4.81 -15.69 17.66
CA ASN A 396 -3.40 -15.45 17.31
C ASN A 396 -3.16 -14.29 16.34
N ALA A 397 -4.19 -13.50 16.00
CA ALA A 397 -4.03 -12.27 15.26
C ALA A 397 -3.87 -11.07 16.20
N GLN A 398 -3.21 -10.03 15.71
CA GLN A 398 -2.90 -8.82 16.45
C GLN A 398 -3.39 -7.58 15.69
N ILE A 399 -3.97 -6.65 16.44
CA ILE A 399 -4.13 -5.25 16.04
C ILE A 399 -3.18 -4.43 16.92
N SER A 400 -2.23 -3.73 16.31
CA SER A 400 -1.18 -2.99 17.01
C SER A 400 -1.24 -1.51 16.66
N ILE A 401 -1.47 -0.68 17.67
CA ILE A 401 -1.42 0.78 17.57
C ILE A 401 -0.14 1.24 18.24
N THR A 402 0.80 1.74 17.47
CA THR A 402 2.22 1.81 17.88
C THR A 402 2.81 3.21 17.94
N GLY A 403 2.07 4.24 17.51
CA GLY A 403 2.48 5.64 17.65
C GLY A 403 1.42 6.61 17.19
N GLY A 404 1.39 7.80 17.79
CA GLY A 404 0.40 8.83 17.51
C GLY A 404 -1.03 8.43 17.89
N THR A 405 -2.00 9.20 17.43
CA THR A 405 -3.43 8.86 17.54
C THR A 405 -3.86 8.07 16.32
N VAL A 406 -4.53 6.94 16.51
CA VAL A 406 -5.10 6.11 15.43
C VAL A 406 -6.60 5.98 15.64
N ASP A 407 -7.36 6.24 14.58
CA ASP A 407 -8.82 6.08 14.59
C ASP A 407 -9.22 4.75 13.95
N VAL A 408 -10.07 4.00 14.65
CA VAL A 408 -10.66 2.74 14.19
C VAL A 408 -12.18 2.88 14.16
N PHE A 409 -12.75 2.74 12.97
CA PHE A 409 -14.20 2.78 12.72
C PHE A 409 -14.72 1.39 12.31
N GLY A 410 -15.98 1.12 12.64
CA GLY A 410 -16.62 -0.17 12.49
C GLY A 410 -16.50 -1.01 13.77
N THR A 411 -17.48 -1.89 13.99
CA THR A 411 -17.49 -2.76 15.18
C THR A 411 -16.27 -3.68 15.19
N VAL A 412 -15.69 -3.93 16.37
CA VAL A 412 -14.52 -4.80 16.52
C VAL A 412 -14.85 -5.98 17.43
N ASN A 413 -14.62 -7.19 16.94
CA ASN A 413 -14.71 -8.41 17.73
C ASN A 413 -13.32 -9.02 17.91
N ASN A 414 -12.76 -8.87 19.10
CA ASN A 414 -11.46 -9.45 19.46
C ASN A 414 -11.67 -10.85 20.04
N LEU A 415 -11.40 -11.89 19.26
CA LEU A 415 -11.68 -13.28 19.66
C LEU A 415 -10.69 -13.80 20.71
N VAL A 416 -11.00 -14.97 21.27
CA VAL A 416 -10.10 -15.69 22.20
C VAL A 416 -8.72 -15.88 21.56
N ASN A 417 -7.66 -15.65 22.33
CA ASN A 417 -6.26 -15.66 21.89
C ASN A 417 -5.88 -14.59 20.86
N ALA A 418 -6.78 -13.66 20.52
CA ALA A 418 -6.45 -12.49 19.72
C ALA A 418 -6.02 -11.33 20.63
N GLU A 419 -5.21 -10.41 20.12
CA GLU A 419 -4.70 -9.28 20.89
C GLU A 419 -4.97 -7.94 20.20
N ILE A 420 -5.44 -6.97 20.98
CA ILE A 420 -5.37 -5.54 20.66
C ILE A 420 -4.27 -4.95 21.53
N ALA A 421 -3.22 -4.41 20.93
CA ALA A 421 -2.09 -3.81 21.62
C ALA A 421 -2.02 -2.31 21.29
N VAL A 422 -2.08 -1.46 22.32
CA VAL A 422 -1.80 -0.02 22.19
C VAL A 422 -0.52 0.26 22.95
N VAL A 423 0.52 0.66 22.22
CA VAL A 423 1.89 0.71 22.73
C VAL A 423 2.65 1.94 22.26
N GLY A 424 3.79 2.22 22.89
CA GLY A 424 4.74 3.23 22.40
C GLY A 424 4.26 4.66 22.58
N GLY A 425 3.44 4.93 23.60
CA GLY A 425 2.85 6.25 23.83
C GLY A 425 1.70 6.59 22.88
N ALA A 426 1.16 5.60 22.18
CA ALA A 426 0.07 5.80 21.23
C ALA A 426 -1.30 5.92 21.91
N THR A 427 -2.24 6.55 21.21
CA THR A 427 -3.66 6.58 21.56
C THR A 427 -4.46 5.85 20.48
N GLY A 428 -5.15 4.77 20.84
CA GLY A 428 -6.06 4.07 19.94
C GLY A 428 -7.51 4.43 20.21
N VAL A 429 -8.18 5.10 19.27
CA VAL A 429 -9.57 5.56 19.40
C VAL A 429 -10.49 4.65 18.58
N PHE A 430 -11.34 3.88 19.27
CA PHE A 430 -12.35 3.03 18.67
C PHE A 430 -13.71 3.73 18.72
N HIS A 431 -14.26 4.01 17.54
CA HIS A 431 -15.48 4.81 17.39
C HIS A 431 -16.77 4.00 17.57
N ASP A 432 -16.67 2.69 17.39
CA ASP A 432 -17.79 1.75 17.46
C ASP A 432 -17.57 0.68 18.53
N ALA A 433 -18.62 -0.11 18.79
CA ALA A 433 -18.60 -1.12 19.84
C ALA A 433 -17.43 -2.12 19.68
N VAL A 434 -16.71 -2.34 20.78
CA VAL A 434 -15.66 -3.35 20.88
C VAL A 434 -16.09 -4.46 21.85
N THR A 435 -16.16 -5.68 21.33
CA THR A 435 -16.33 -6.89 22.14
C THR A 435 -14.97 -7.54 22.33
N ASN A 436 -14.46 -7.55 23.57
CA ASN A 436 -13.24 -8.25 23.89
C ASN A 436 -13.56 -9.65 24.41
N ASN A 437 -12.98 -10.67 23.78
CA ASN A 437 -12.90 -12.06 24.26
C ASN A 437 -11.45 -12.56 24.37
N GLY A 438 -10.49 -11.78 23.85
CA GLY A 438 -9.06 -12.02 23.92
C GLY A 438 -8.38 -11.05 24.87
N THR A 439 -7.20 -10.57 24.47
CA THR A 439 -6.38 -9.66 25.27
C THR A 439 -6.47 -8.23 24.74
N ILE A 440 -6.62 -7.28 25.66
CA ILE A 440 -6.25 -5.87 25.42
C ILE A 440 -4.96 -5.61 26.20
N PHE A 441 -3.91 -5.20 25.50
CA PHE A 441 -2.63 -4.80 26.09
C PHE A 441 -2.42 -3.30 25.91
N VAL A 442 -2.11 -2.61 27.01
CA VAL A 442 -1.81 -1.17 26.98
C VAL A 442 -0.48 -0.92 27.70
N SER A 443 0.50 -0.38 26.98
CA SER A 443 1.82 -0.08 27.54
C SER A 443 1.80 1.23 28.35
N PRO A 444 2.86 1.52 29.13
CA PRO A 444 3.03 2.83 29.76
C PRO A 444 2.92 3.98 28.74
N GLY A 445 2.22 5.05 29.14
CA GLY A 445 2.01 6.25 28.32
C GLY A 445 1.02 6.06 27.17
N SER A 446 0.43 4.86 27.02
CA SER A 446 -0.55 4.57 25.99
C SER A 446 -1.97 4.56 26.53
N GLU A 447 -2.92 4.89 25.67
CA GLU A 447 -4.33 4.91 26.02
C GLU A 447 -5.16 4.23 24.92
N ILE A 448 -6.02 3.31 25.33
CA ILE A 448 -7.10 2.82 24.48
C ILE A 448 -8.40 3.53 24.85
N VAL A 449 -8.98 4.22 23.89
CA VAL A 449 -10.23 4.97 24.04
C VAL A 449 -11.33 4.24 23.29
N MET A 450 -12.35 3.78 23.99
CA MET A 450 -13.55 3.19 23.41
C MET A 450 -14.67 4.21 23.50
N LEU A 451 -15.09 4.82 22.40
CA LEU A 451 -16.13 5.87 22.44
C LEU A 451 -17.54 5.33 22.74
N GLN A 452 -17.72 4.02 22.64
CA GLN A 452 -18.91 3.29 23.09
C GLN A 452 -18.56 2.37 24.26
N ASP A 453 -19.46 1.46 24.62
CA ASP A 453 -19.26 0.52 25.73
C ASP A 453 -18.06 -0.40 25.52
N LEU A 454 -17.34 -0.66 26.61
CA LEU A 454 -16.23 -1.60 26.69
C LEU A 454 -16.68 -2.88 27.41
N ASN A 455 -16.75 -3.99 26.67
CA ASN A 455 -17.25 -5.26 27.20
C ASN A 455 -16.14 -6.32 27.26
N PHE A 456 -15.84 -6.80 28.47
CA PHE A 456 -15.01 -7.97 28.71
C PHE A 456 -15.90 -9.19 28.97
N SER A 457 -15.50 -10.34 28.43
CA SER A 457 -16.07 -11.65 28.73
C SER A 457 -15.21 -12.46 29.71
N ALA A 458 -15.69 -13.63 30.14
CA ALA A 458 -14.95 -14.50 31.06
C ALA A 458 -13.60 -15.00 30.52
N SER A 459 -13.40 -15.03 29.19
CA SER A 459 -12.13 -15.40 28.56
C SER A 459 -11.19 -14.20 28.34
N SER A 460 -11.65 -12.99 28.65
CA SER A 460 -10.91 -11.78 28.32
C SER A 460 -9.77 -11.51 29.29
N ALA A 461 -8.76 -10.79 28.81
CA ALA A 461 -7.69 -10.25 29.62
C ALA A 461 -7.49 -8.75 29.36
N LEU A 462 -7.25 -7.99 30.42
CA LEU A 462 -6.66 -6.65 30.36
C LEU A 462 -5.23 -6.75 30.89
N ASN A 463 -4.26 -6.41 30.06
CA ASN A 463 -2.83 -6.45 30.39
C ASN A 463 -2.29 -5.03 30.44
N ILE A 464 -1.82 -4.61 31.62
CA ILE A 464 -1.22 -3.30 31.84
C ILE A 464 0.20 -3.48 32.36
N THR A 465 1.13 -2.70 31.83
CA THR A 465 2.46 -2.56 32.42
C THR A 465 2.55 -1.20 33.12
N LEU A 466 3.07 -1.22 34.35
CA LEU A 466 3.38 -0.03 35.14
C LEU A 466 4.88 0.24 35.05
N ALA A 467 5.24 1.50 34.90
CA ALA A 467 6.60 2.00 34.82
C ALA A 467 6.73 3.26 35.67
N ASP A 468 7.97 3.73 35.80
CA ASP A 468 8.24 5.03 36.41
C ASP A 468 7.58 6.13 35.56
N ALA A 469 6.92 7.07 36.23
CA ALA A 469 6.35 8.26 35.60
C ALA A 469 7.48 9.24 35.24
N ALA A 470 8.37 8.82 34.35
CA ALA A 470 9.41 9.67 33.80
C ALA A 470 8.77 10.53 32.70
N GLU A 471 8.16 11.66 33.11
CA GLU A 471 7.82 12.88 32.35
C GLU A 471 6.38 13.39 32.60
N THR A 472 6.28 14.72 32.60
CA THR A 472 5.13 15.66 32.59
C THR A 472 3.74 15.35 33.18
N GLN A 473 3.23 14.12 33.21
CA GLN A 473 1.93 13.76 33.79
C GLN A 473 1.98 12.40 34.53
N PRO A 474 1.24 12.24 35.66
CA PRO A 474 1.21 10.97 36.41
C PRO A 474 0.74 9.75 35.60
N THR A 475 -0.01 9.99 34.51
CA THR A 475 -0.58 8.97 33.63
C THR A 475 0.43 8.34 32.69
N ASP A 476 1.60 8.94 32.51
CA ASP A 476 2.60 8.50 31.53
C ASP A 476 3.32 7.21 32.01
N GLY A 477 3.23 6.91 33.31
CA GLY A 477 3.80 5.70 33.90
C GLY A 477 2.99 4.42 33.67
N PHE A 478 1.80 4.46 33.08
CA PHE A 478 0.97 3.26 32.91
C PHE A 478 0.04 3.33 31.70
N GLY A 479 -0.48 2.17 31.29
CA GLY A 479 -1.49 2.09 30.24
C GLY A 479 -2.90 2.34 30.78
N GLN A 480 -3.74 3.00 29.99
CA GLN A 480 -5.13 3.32 30.36
C GLN A 480 -6.15 2.77 29.38
N ALA A 481 -7.27 2.30 29.92
CA ALA A 481 -8.49 1.98 29.16
C ALA A 481 -9.62 2.96 29.52
N THR A 482 -10.03 3.78 28.57
CA THR A 482 -11.01 4.85 28.78
C THR A 482 -12.24 4.61 27.94
N THR A 483 -13.43 4.74 28.54
CA THR A 483 -14.70 4.80 27.81
C THR A 483 -15.62 5.87 28.40
N PRO A 484 -16.28 6.72 27.58
CA PRO A 484 -17.38 7.56 28.07
C PRO A 484 -18.67 6.75 28.27
N GLY A 485 -18.75 5.55 27.66
CA GLY A 485 -19.83 4.58 27.84
C GLY A 485 -19.69 3.78 29.14
N ALA A 486 -20.36 2.63 29.18
CA ALA A 486 -20.26 1.69 30.29
C ALA A 486 -19.09 0.73 30.10
N ALA A 487 -18.48 0.30 31.21
CA ALA A 487 -17.51 -0.78 31.22
C ALA A 487 -18.06 -2.00 31.97
N THR A 488 -18.11 -3.15 31.30
CA THR A 488 -18.48 -4.43 31.92
C THR A 488 -17.22 -5.28 32.09
N LEU A 489 -16.79 -5.49 33.34
CA LEU A 489 -15.58 -6.23 33.67
C LEU A 489 -15.87 -7.71 33.94
N ALA A 490 -15.03 -8.57 33.36
CA ALA A 490 -14.99 -10.01 33.57
C ALA A 490 -13.60 -10.53 33.18
N GLY A 491 -13.32 -11.81 33.42
CA GLY A 491 -12.06 -12.42 33.01
C GLY A 491 -10.89 -12.05 33.91
N THR A 492 -9.73 -11.77 33.34
CA THR A 492 -8.46 -11.61 34.08
C THR A 492 -7.85 -10.21 33.94
N LEU A 493 -7.42 -9.61 35.05
CA LEU A 493 -6.51 -8.48 35.05
C LEU A 493 -5.07 -9.00 35.21
N ASN A 494 -4.18 -8.63 34.30
CA ASN A 494 -2.75 -8.90 34.44
C ASN A 494 -1.99 -7.58 34.54
N VAL A 495 -1.23 -7.43 35.62
CA VAL A 495 -0.39 -6.26 35.84
C VAL A 495 1.06 -6.71 35.89
N SER A 496 1.95 -5.99 35.21
CA SER A 496 3.38 -6.21 35.28
C SER A 496 4.11 -4.90 35.58
N LEU A 497 5.32 -5.02 36.11
CA LEU A 497 6.21 -3.88 36.36
C LEU A 497 7.28 -3.84 35.26
N ALA A 498 7.58 -2.66 34.74
CA ALA A 498 8.72 -2.43 33.87
C ALA A 498 10.03 -2.77 34.59
N ALA A 499 11.08 -3.11 33.83
CA ALA A 499 12.35 -3.51 34.40
C ALA A 499 12.94 -2.40 35.30
N GLY A 500 13.22 -2.75 36.56
CA GLY A 500 13.79 -1.83 37.54
C GLY A 500 12.78 -0.90 38.22
N TYR A 501 11.51 -0.93 37.85
CA TYR A 501 10.46 -0.17 38.50
C TYR A 501 9.96 -0.88 39.77
N ALA A 502 9.88 -0.13 40.87
CA ALA A 502 9.33 -0.58 42.14
C ALA A 502 8.32 0.48 42.63
N PRO A 503 7.01 0.16 42.63
CA PRO A 503 6.00 1.07 43.16
C PRO A 503 6.25 1.42 44.64
N SER A 504 5.99 2.66 44.99
CA SER A 504 6.14 3.22 46.33
C SER A 504 4.81 3.29 47.08
N LEU A 505 4.88 3.31 48.42
CA LEU A 505 3.70 3.49 49.27
C LEU A 505 2.93 4.77 48.88
N GLY A 506 1.63 4.63 48.64
CA GLY A 506 0.74 5.72 48.24
C GLY A 506 0.63 5.93 46.73
N ASP A 507 1.38 5.19 45.90
CA ASP A 507 1.21 5.25 44.45
C ASP A 507 -0.19 4.78 44.04
N SER A 508 -0.77 5.45 43.04
CA SER A 508 -2.13 5.18 42.56
C SER A 508 -2.16 5.18 41.03
N PHE A 509 -2.75 4.12 40.46
CA PHE A 509 -2.81 3.88 39.03
C PHE A 509 -4.28 3.64 38.61
N GLN A 510 -4.94 4.69 38.09
CA GLN A 510 -6.30 4.56 37.56
C GLN A 510 -6.27 3.96 36.15
N ILE A 511 -6.18 2.63 36.08
CA ILE A 511 -5.98 1.90 34.82
C ILE A 511 -7.24 1.81 33.94
N LEU A 512 -8.43 2.08 34.49
CA LEU A 512 -9.68 2.13 33.72
C LEU A 512 -10.60 3.24 34.19
N SER A 513 -11.23 3.93 33.23
CA SER A 513 -12.29 4.93 33.46
C SER A 513 -13.52 4.64 32.59
N ALA A 514 -14.71 4.73 33.19
CA ALA A 514 -16.00 4.47 32.56
C ALA A 514 -17.01 5.58 32.89
N GLY A 515 -17.31 6.44 31.92
CA GLY A 515 -18.14 7.63 32.09
C GLY A 515 -19.61 7.33 32.45
N SER A 516 -20.16 6.22 31.95
CA SER A 516 -21.54 5.80 32.22
C SER A 516 -21.65 4.68 33.25
N GLY A 517 -20.55 4.39 33.96
CA GLY A 517 -20.51 3.40 35.04
C GLY A 517 -19.74 2.13 34.69
N ARG A 518 -19.20 1.51 35.73
CA ARG A 518 -18.45 0.25 35.72
C ARG A 518 -19.29 -0.82 36.44
N SER A 519 -19.43 -1.98 35.81
CA SER A 519 -20.10 -3.14 36.38
C SER A 519 -19.21 -4.40 36.31
N GLY A 520 -19.57 -5.44 37.06
CA GLY A 520 -18.75 -6.65 37.18
C GLY A 520 -17.46 -6.44 37.98
N MET A 521 -16.54 -7.39 37.96
CA MET A 521 -15.17 -7.32 38.49
C MET A 521 -14.31 -8.28 37.67
N PHE A 522 -12.99 -8.10 37.64
CA PHE A 522 -12.14 -9.16 37.14
C PHE A 522 -12.23 -10.37 38.08
N THR A 523 -12.40 -11.56 37.51
CA THR A 523 -12.51 -12.81 38.27
C THR A 523 -11.15 -13.25 38.80
N THR A 524 -10.09 -12.93 38.06
CA THR A 524 -8.70 -13.23 38.42
C THR A 524 -7.88 -11.95 38.33
N GLU A 525 -7.12 -11.65 39.38
CA GLU A 525 -6.17 -10.53 39.41
C GLU A 525 -4.76 -11.09 39.59
N ASN A 526 -3.97 -11.00 38.52
CA ASN A 526 -2.56 -11.38 38.53
C ASN A 526 -1.72 -10.12 38.72
N LEU A 527 -1.47 -9.79 39.99
CA LEU A 527 -0.71 -8.61 40.37
C LEU A 527 0.75 -8.98 40.69
N PRO A 528 1.72 -8.12 40.35
CA PRO A 528 3.13 -8.39 40.59
C PRO A 528 3.43 -8.26 42.10
N THR A 529 4.38 -9.05 42.60
CA THR A 529 4.84 -8.93 43.99
C THR A 529 5.52 -7.58 44.20
N LEU A 530 5.09 -6.86 45.24
CA LEU A 530 5.69 -5.58 45.64
C LEU A 530 6.90 -5.77 46.56
N THR A 531 7.63 -4.69 46.81
CA THR A 531 8.66 -4.67 47.85
C THR A 531 8.07 -5.06 49.21
N THR A 532 8.85 -5.76 50.04
CA THR A 532 8.43 -6.21 51.37
C THR A 532 7.84 -5.05 52.18
N GLY A 533 6.69 -5.29 52.80
CA GLY A 533 5.94 -4.27 53.56
C GLY A 533 4.90 -3.50 52.76
N LEU A 534 4.75 -3.79 51.46
CA LEU A 534 3.70 -3.20 50.60
C LEU A 534 2.73 -4.27 50.10
N ASN A 535 1.49 -3.88 49.88
CA ASN A 535 0.46 -4.70 49.24
C ASN A 535 -0.34 -3.89 48.23
N TRP A 536 -1.01 -4.56 47.30
CA TRP A 536 -1.96 -3.94 46.39
C TRP A 536 -3.32 -3.81 47.05
N ASP A 537 -3.96 -2.65 46.86
CA ASP A 537 -5.39 -2.45 47.05
C ASP A 537 -6.04 -2.17 45.69
N THR A 538 -6.92 -3.06 45.25
CA THR A 538 -7.63 -2.95 43.98
C THR A 538 -9.00 -2.29 44.23
N GLU A 539 -9.11 -1.00 43.93
CA GLU A 539 -10.33 -0.24 44.15
C GLU A 539 -11.25 -0.25 42.91
N TYR A 540 -12.40 -0.90 43.07
CA TYR A 540 -13.48 -0.94 42.08
C TYR A 540 -14.57 0.10 42.38
N SER A 541 -14.32 1.37 42.06
CA SER A 541 -15.33 2.43 42.22
C SER A 541 -16.51 2.27 41.24
N SER A 542 -17.51 3.16 41.29
CA SER A 542 -18.64 3.10 40.36
C SER A 542 -18.25 3.39 38.92
N ASN A 543 -17.16 4.13 38.67
CA ASN A 543 -16.78 4.64 37.35
C ASN A 543 -15.30 4.37 37.00
N ALA A 544 -14.53 3.70 37.85
CA ALA A 544 -13.11 3.49 37.63
C ALA A 544 -12.60 2.20 38.28
N LEU A 545 -11.46 1.73 37.80
CA LEU A 545 -10.61 0.73 38.46
C LEU A 545 -9.25 1.37 38.75
N THR A 546 -8.89 1.41 40.03
CA THR A 546 -7.65 2.03 40.50
C THR A 546 -6.86 1.01 41.29
N LEU A 547 -5.58 0.86 40.97
CA LEU A 547 -4.62 0.09 41.78
C LEU A 547 -3.92 1.06 42.72
N GLN A 548 -3.93 0.78 44.01
CA GLN A 548 -3.22 1.57 45.00
C GLN A 548 -2.16 0.71 45.68
N VAL A 549 -1.01 1.32 45.98
CA VAL A 549 0.03 0.70 46.77
C VAL A 549 -0.17 1.12 48.23
N ILE A 550 -0.56 0.17 49.05
CA ILE A 550 -0.79 0.37 50.48
C ILE A 550 0.30 -0.32 51.31
N ALA A 551 0.38 0.04 52.59
CA ALA A 551 1.18 -0.75 53.53
C ALA A 551 0.58 -2.16 53.59
N ALA A 552 1.42 -3.18 53.54
CA ALA A 552 0.96 -4.54 53.75
C ALA A 552 0.38 -4.64 55.16
N SER A 553 -0.84 -5.16 55.29
CA SER A 553 -1.39 -5.48 56.61
C SER A 553 -0.46 -6.51 57.28
N LEU A 554 0.24 -6.10 58.32
CA LEU A 554 1.05 -7.01 59.12
C LEU A 554 0.07 -7.85 59.98
N PRO A 555 0.10 -9.19 59.93
CA PRO A 555 -0.72 -9.97 60.84
C PRO A 555 -0.37 -9.61 62.29
N GLY A 556 -1.33 -9.09 63.05
CA GLY A 556 -1.07 -8.56 64.39
C GLY A 556 -0.95 -7.04 64.51
N ASP A 557 -0.89 -6.32 63.39
CA ASP A 557 -1.05 -4.85 63.31
C ASP A 557 -2.56 -4.55 63.36
N PHE A 558 -3.04 -4.25 64.54
CA PHE A 558 -4.46 -4.10 64.85
C PHE A 558 -4.91 -2.65 64.82
N ASP A 559 -3.99 -1.68 64.87
CA ASP A 559 -4.30 -0.27 64.74
C ASP A 559 -3.95 0.33 63.36
N PHE A 560 -3.42 -0.51 62.47
CA PHE A 560 -3.08 -0.25 61.06
C PHE A 560 -2.06 0.87 60.90
N ASP A 561 -1.17 1.05 61.87
CA ASP A 561 -0.11 2.05 61.81
C ASP A 561 1.19 1.55 61.16
N GLY A 562 1.20 0.28 60.73
CA GLY A 562 2.25 -0.31 59.90
C GLY A 562 3.39 -0.94 60.69
N ASP A 563 3.28 -1.09 62.00
CA ASP A 563 4.13 -1.96 62.81
C ASP A 563 3.30 -2.92 63.69
N VAL A 564 3.97 -3.84 64.40
CA VAL A 564 3.31 -4.77 65.34
C VAL A 564 3.95 -4.60 66.71
N ASP A 565 3.36 -3.75 67.54
CA ASP A 565 3.91 -3.30 68.81
C ASP A 565 2.89 -3.39 69.99
N GLY A 566 3.21 -2.74 71.11
CA GLY A 566 2.35 -2.78 72.29
C GLY A 566 1.00 -2.07 72.11
N ARG A 567 0.86 -1.15 71.14
CA ARG A 567 -0.38 -0.44 70.82
C ARG A 567 -1.37 -1.35 70.12
N ASP A 568 -0.91 -2.20 69.22
CA ASP A 568 -1.74 -3.23 68.61
C ASP A 568 -2.32 -4.16 69.66
N PHE A 569 -1.47 -4.63 70.58
CA PHE A 569 -1.93 -5.45 71.69
C PHE A 569 -3.01 -4.75 72.51
N LEU A 570 -2.89 -3.44 72.74
CA LEU A 570 -3.88 -2.65 73.45
C LEU A 570 -5.16 -2.44 72.64
N VAL A 571 -5.10 -2.35 71.31
CA VAL A 571 -6.28 -2.29 70.44
C VAL A 571 -7.01 -3.63 70.45
N TRP A 572 -6.28 -4.74 70.33
CA TRP A 572 -6.85 -6.08 70.48
C TRP A 572 -7.41 -6.37 71.87
N GLN A 573 -6.73 -5.94 72.92
CA GLN A 573 -7.21 -6.13 74.29
C GLN A 573 -8.52 -5.37 74.55
N ARG A 574 -8.70 -4.21 73.91
CA ARG A 574 -9.93 -3.41 73.99
C ARG A 574 -11.03 -3.91 73.07
N ASN A 575 -10.66 -4.61 72.00
CA ASN A 575 -11.61 -5.24 71.10
C ASN A 575 -11.01 -6.52 70.50
N THR A 576 -11.29 -7.68 71.12
CA THR A 576 -10.73 -8.97 70.67
C THR A 576 -11.28 -9.45 69.32
N SER A 577 -12.19 -8.68 68.69
CA SER A 577 -12.70 -8.96 67.35
C SER A 577 -11.85 -8.37 66.22
N VAL A 578 -10.83 -7.56 66.52
CA VAL A 578 -9.92 -6.98 65.51
C VAL A 578 -8.94 -8.01 64.91
N GLY A 579 -8.77 -9.17 65.54
CA GLY A 579 -7.93 -10.25 65.03
C GLY A 579 -7.58 -11.29 66.10
N ASN A 580 -6.71 -12.24 65.79
CA ASN A 580 -6.30 -13.26 66.76
C ASN A 580 -5.05 -12.83 67.51
N LEU A 581 -5.02 -13.05 68.83
CA LEU A 581 -3.82 -12.80 69.64
C LEU A 581 -2.58 -13.55 69.13
N SER A 582 -2.77 -14.73 68.53
CA SER A 582 -1.70 -15.51 67.92
C SER A 582 -0.97 -14.74 66.82
N ASP A 583 -1.67 -13.87 66.09
CA ASP A 583 -1.11 -13.10 64.99
C ASP A 583 -0.19 -12.01 65.55
N TRP A 584 -0.60 -11.32 66.61
CA TRP A 584 0.28 -10.39 67.34
C TRP A 584 1.48 -11.08 67.98
N GLN A 585 1.27 -12.23 68.63
CA GLN A 585 2.36 -12.98 69.27
C GLN A 585 3.41 -13.47 68.26
N ALA A 586 2.98 -13.81 67.05
CA ALA A 586 3.87 -14.28 65.99
C ALA A 586 4.66 -13.15 65.32
N ASN A 587 4.16 -11.91 65.37
CA ASN A 587 4.72 -10.79 64.62
C ASN A 587 5.20 -9.62 65.50
N TYR A 588 5.06 -9.72 66.84
CA TYR A 588 5.51 -8.68 67.77
C TYR A 588 7.00 -8.35 67.59
N GLY A 589 7.28 -7.07 67.33
CA GLY A 589 8.64 -6.58 67.09
C GLY A 589 9.13 -6.73 65.64
N THR A 590 8.23 -6.83 64.65
CA THR A 590 8.55 -6.64 63.22
C THR A 590 8.40 -5.15 62.83
N PRO A 591 9.47 -4.34 62.83
CA PRO A 591 9.37 -2.94 62.40
C PRO A 591 9.40 -2.81 60.87
N LEU A 592 8.78 -1.75 60.36
CA LEU A 592 9.19 -1.13 59.10
C LEU A 592 10.66 -0.69 59.23
N THR A 593 11.57 -1.35 58.51
CA THR A 593 12.87 -0.75 58.26
C THR A 593 12.66 0.44 57.32
N ALA A 594 12.65 1.65 57.89
CA ALA A 594 12.65 2.88 57.11
C ALA A 594 13.82 2.86 56.11
N ALA A 595 13.52 3.07 54.83
CA ALA A 595 14.54 3.46 53.87
C ALA A 595 15.06 4.84 54.28
N ALA A 596 16.16 4.88 55.02
CA ALA A 596 16.86 6.12 55.31
C ALA A 596 17.43 6.65 54.00
N THR A 597 16.69 7.50 53.30
CA THR A 597 17.33 8.43 52.36
C THR A 597 18.24 9.30 53.21
N ALA A 598 19.54 9.28 52.92
CA ALA A 598 20.49 10.16 53.59
C ALA A 598 20.04 11.60 53.32
N VAL A 599 19.47 12.25 54.34
CA VAL A 599 19.24 13.69 54.33
C VAL A 599 20.61 14.32 54.07
N PRO A 600 20.80 15.09 52.99
CA PRO A 600 22.08 15.76 52.77
C PRO A 600 22.30 16.75 53.92
N GLU A 601 23.20 16.42 54.84
CA GLU A 601 23.65 17.40 55.82
C GLU A 601 24.36 18.54 55.08
N PRO A 602 24.10 19.81 55.41
CA PRO A 602 24.89 20.90 54.88
C PRO A 602 26.35 20.71 55.33
N ASN A 603 27.24 20.50 54.35
CA ASN A 603 28.67 20.35 54.55
C ASN A 603 29.17 21.35 55.62
N VAL A 604 29.86 20.86 56.65
CA VAL A 604 30.40 21.65 57.77
C VAL A 604 31.19 22.88 57.30
N LEU A 605 31.75 22.85 56.07
CA LEU A 605 32.38 23.98 55.38
C LEU A 605 31.46 25.20 55.19
N VAL A 606 30.16 25.03 54.97
CA VAL A 606 29.20 26.13 54.76
C VAL A 606 28.88 26.84 56.08
N LEU A 607 28.79 26.12 57.20
CA LEU A 607 28.62 26.71 58.54
C LEU A 607 29.91 27.36 59.06
N LEU A 608 31.08 26.86 58.65
CA LEU A 608 32.38 27.48 58.97
C LEU A 608 32.63 28.76 58.16
N LEU A 609 32.12 28.86 56.93
CA LEU A 609 32.18 30.09 56.12
C LEU A 609 31.26 31.20 56.65
N CYS A 610 30.07 30.86 57.16
CA CYS A 610 29.16 31.84 57.76
C CYS A 610 29.63 32.39 59.12
N SER A 611 30.47 31.66 59.86
CA SER A 611 30.98 32.11 61.17
C SER A 611 32.21 33.02 61.09
N ILE A 612 32.90 33.08 59.94
CA ILE A 612 34.07 33.96 59.72
C ILE A 612 33.64 35.39 59.31
N VAL A 613 32.41 35.58 58.82
CA VAL A 613 31.90 36.90 58.37
C VAL A 613 31.38 37.79 59.51
N PHE A 614 31.21 37.25 60.73
CA PHE A 614 30.57 37.97 61.86
C PHE A 614 31.45 38.19 63.11
N LEU A 615 32.78 38.25 62.98
CA LEU A 615 33.65 38.70 64.08
C LEU A 615 33.96 40.21 63.98
N PRO A 616 33.47 41.05 64.91
CA PRO A 616 33.81 42.48 64.92
C PRO A 616 35.25 42.70 65.41
N ALA A 617 36.04 43.42 64.61
CA ALA A 617 37.40 43.84 64.93
C ALA A 617 37.42 44.80 66.13
N VAL A 618 37.64 44.28 67.33
CA VAL A 618 37.92 45.10 68.52
C VAL A 618 39.42 45.41 68.56
N ARG A 619 39.82 46.53 67.93
CA ARG A 619 41.13 47.17 68.16
C ARG A 619 41.14 47.74 69.59
N ARG A 620 41.89 47.12 70.51
CA ARG A 620 42.28 47.76 71.78
C ARG A 620 43.63 48.44 71.62
N SER A 621 43.62 49.76 71.74
CA SER A 621 44.81 50.59 71.95
C SER A 621 45.41 50.31 73.34
N ARG A 622 46.74 50.17 73.40
CA ARG A 622 47.50 50.37 74.64
C ARG A 622 48.67 51.29 74.38
N ALA A 623 48.65 52.41 75.08
CA ALA A 623 49.72 53.39 75.18
C ALA A 623 50.95 52.80 75.87
N GLY A 624 52.13 53.18 75.40
CA GLY A 624 53.41 53.02 76.08
C GLY A 624 54.14 54.37 76.07
N VAL A 625 54.30 54.91 77.29
CA VAL A 625 55.09 56.09 77.67
C VAL A 625 56.59 55.77 77.49
N SER A 626 57.47 56.64 76.97
CA SER A 626 58.35 57.52 77.78
C SER A 626 59.42 58.22 76.93
N ARG A 627 59.59 59.52 77.24
CA ARG A 627 60.67 60.50 76.97
C ARG A 627 62.06 60.01 76.55
N ILE A 628 62.65 60.69 75.55
CA ILE A 628 63.71 61.73 75.70
C ILE A 628 63.31 62.91 74.83
#